data_AF-A0A928I0I4-F1
#
_entry.id   AF-A0A928I0I4-F1
#
_cell.length_a   1.000
_cell.length_b   1.000
_cell.length_c   1.000
_cell.angle_alpha   90.00
_cell.angle_beta   90.00
_cell.angle_gamma   90.00
#
_symmetry.space_group_name_H-M   'P 1'
#
loop_
_entity.id
_entity.type
_entity.pdbx_description
1 polymer ?
#
loop_
_entity_poly.entity_id
_entity_poly.type
_entity_poly.pdbx_seq_one_letter_code
_entity_poly.pdbx_strand_id
1 'polypeptide(L)'
;MKTKLRHPTFLALHGVAVLGALLMPLYMKVSTYLGKILGGCLMHRFFIYCPLCGGTRAIAALLRFDFVAALKYNAFVVLMCFVILALDVWAWVRYFQKKEPLIVLPQWVWITGCSVLVTYFILRNVLMIFWGIDPTGDLVPFWDAMRTLKG
;
A
#
# COMPACT_ATOMS: atom_id res chain seq x y z
N MET A 1 4.29 -21.23 12.49
CA MET A 1 2.96 -20.82 13.01
C MET A 1 1.99 -20.60 11.84
N LYS A 2 0.79 -21.18 11.82
CA LYS A 2 -0.19 -21.01 10.72
C LYS A 2 -1.32 -20.08 11.16
N THR A 3 -1.54 -18.99 10.45
CA THR A 3 -2.66 -18.07 10.72
C THR A 3 -3.93 -18.67 10.11
N LYS A 4 -5.00 -18.80 10.89
CA LYS A 4 -6.29 -19.36 10.43
C LYS A 4 -7.37 -18.29 10.52
N LEU A 5 -8.11 -18.09 9.43
CA LEU A 5 -9.28 -17.21 9.39
C LEU A 5 -10.55 -18.04 9.61
N ARG A 6 -11.36 -17.66 10.60
CA ARG A 6 -12.62 -18.33 10.98
C ARG A 6 -13.82 -17.43 10.72
N HIS A 7 -15.03 -17.97 10.71
CA HIS A 7 -16.28 -17.24 10.51
C HIS A 7 -16.45 -15.95 11.35
N PRO A 8 -16.29 -15.95 12.70
CA PRO A 8 -16.50 -14.73 13.48
C PRO A 8 -15.42 -13.68 13.26
N THR A 9 -14.17 -14.10 12.99
CA THR A 9 -13.06 -13.17 12.69
C THR A 9 -13.21 -12.57 11.30
N PHE A 10 -13.71 -13.33 10.34
CA PHE A 10 -14.02 -12.84 8.99
C PHE A 10 -15.14 -11.78 9.00
N LEU A 11 -16.24 -12.03 9.72
CA LEU A 11 -17.32 -11.06 9.87
C LEU A 11 -16.86 -9.78 10.58
N ALA A 12 -16.06 -9.92 11.65
CA ALA A 12 -15.47 -8.77 12.33
C ALA A 12 -14.56 -7.95 11.40
N LEU A 13 -13.72 -8.62 10.61
CA LEU A 13 -12.81 -7.96 9.66
C LEU A 13 -13.57 -7.15 8.61
N HIS A 14 -14.67 -7.69 8.06
CA HIS A 14 -15.53 -6.95 7.15
C HIS A 14 -16.31 -5.83 7.83
N GLY A 15 -16.79 -6.02 9.06
CA GLY A 15 -17.42 -4.95 9.84
C GLY A 15 -16.46 -3.76 10.03
N VAL A 16 -15.21 -4.03 10.40
CA VAL A 16 -14.16 -3.01 10.53
C VAL A 16 -13.85 -2.36 9.18
N ALA A 17 -13.77 -3.14 8.09
CA ALA A 17 -13.51 -2.61 6.76
C ALA A 17 -14.61 -1.65 6.29
N VAL A 18 -15.88 -2.01 6.50
CA VAL A 18 -17.04 -1.16 6.18
C VAL A 18 -17.01 0.12 7.00
N LEU A 19 -16.77 0.03 8.31
CA LEU A 19 -16.64 1.21 9.17
C LEU A 19 -15.50 2.12 8.71
N GLY A 20 -14.33 1.53 8.39
CA GLY A 20 -13.19 2.27 7.86
C GLY A 20 -13.50 2.98 6.54
N ALA A 21 -14.22 2.33 5.63
CA ALA A 21 -14.65 2.93 4.36
C ALA A 21 -15.63 4.10 4.58
N LEU A 22 -16.56 3.98 5.53
CA LEU A 22 -17.49 5.04 5.90
C LEU A 22 -16.78 6.25 6.55
N LEU A 23 -15.73 6.00 7.34
CA LEU A 23 -14.93 7.04 7.98
C LEU A 23 -13.86 7.65 7.05
N MET A 24 -13.58 7.01 5.90
CA MET A 24 -12.53 7.44 4.97
C MET A 24 -12.70 8.89 4.47
N PRO A 25 -13.90 9.39 4.12
CA PRO A 25 -14.06 10.79 3.69
C PRO A 25 -13.71 11.81 4.79
N LEU A 26 -14.06 11.48 6.05
CA LEU A 26 -13.69 12.28 7.21
C LEU A 26 -12.17 12.25 7.42
N TYR A 27 -11.58 11.06 7.35
CA TYR A 27 -10.13 10.90 7.43
C TYR A 27 -9.41 11.71 6.35
N MET A 28 -9.89 11.68 5.09
CA MET A 28 -9.28 12.43 3.99
C MET A 28 -9.31 13.93 4.29
N LYS A 29 -10.46 14.49 4.70
CA LYS A 29 -10.56 15.90 5.09
C LYS A 29 -9.58 16.24 6.20
N VAL A 30 -9.61 15.50 7.32
CA VAL A 30 -8.72 15.71 8.46
C VAL A 30 -7.25 15.62 8.05
N SER A 31 -6.88 14.60 7.25
CA SER A 31 -5.51 14.39 6.80
C SER A 31 -4.98 15.52 5.92
N THR A 32 -5.82 16.11 5.06
CA THR A 32 -5.42 17.30 4.27
C THR A 32 -5.23 18.53 5.15
N TYR A 33 -6.06 18.73 6.17
CA TYR A 33 -5.89 19.83 7.13
C TYR A 33 -4.62 19.63 7.98
N LEU A 34 -4.41 18.42 8.50
CA LEU A 34 -3.24 18.08 9.30
C LEU A 34 -1.94 18.10 8.49
N GLY A 35 -1.97 17.63 7.24
CA GLY A 35 -0.79 17.60 6.35
C GLY A 35 -0.28 19.01 6.01
N LYS A 36 -1.17 19.99 5.92
CA LYS A 36 -0.81 21.41 5.78
C LYS A 36 -0.15 21.99 7.04
N ILE A 37 -0.54 21.50 8.22
CA ILE A 37 -0.03 22.00 9.51
C ILE A 37 1.28 21.29 9.91
N LEU A 38 1.40 19.99 9.66
CA LEU A 38 2.52 19.15 10.08
C LEU A 38 3.65 19.00 9.04
N GLY A 39 3.49 19.59 7.83
CA GLY A 39 4.56 19.62 6.83
C GLY A 39 4.80 18.31 6.08
N GLY A 40 3.78 17.44 5.97
CA GLY A 40 3.88 16.18 5.22
C GLY A 40 4.51 15.01 6.00
N CYS A 41 4.88 13.94 5.28
CA CYS A 41 5.39 12.70 5.89
C CYS A 41 6.80 12.91 6.50
N LEU A 42 7.03 12.44 7.73
CA LEU A 42 8.35 12.49 8.42
C LEU A 42 9.50 11.94 7.57
N MET A 43 9.27 10.94 6.73
CA MET A 43 10.30 10.38 5.84
C MET A 43 10.60 11.26 4.62
N HIS A 44 9.67 12.13 4.21
CA HIS A 44 9.92 13.14 3.18
C HIS A 44 10.95 14.17 3.66
N ARG A 45 11.06 14.37 4.98
CA ARG A 45 12.10 15.19 5.62
C ARG A 45 13.51 14.59 5.52
N PHE A 46 13.60 13.27 5.34
CA PHE A 46 14.85 12.55 5.07
C PHE A 46 15.07 12.30 3.56
N PHE A 47 14.23 12.88 2.70
CA PHE A 47 14.33 12.80 1.24
C PHE A 47 14.31 11.37 0.66
N ILE A 48 13.72 10.41 1.38
CA ILE A 48 13.61 8.99 1.00
C ILE A 48 12.13 8.60 1.00
N TYR A 49 11.74 7.77 0.03
CA TYR A 49 10.38 7.22 -0.02
C TYR A 49 10.23 6.02 0.91
N CYS A 50 9.20 6.06 1.75
CA CYS A 50 8.69 4.88 2.45
C CYS A 50 8.11 3.86 1.46
N PRO A 51 8.07 2.55 1.80
CA PRO A 51 7.59 1.53 0.85
C PRO A 51 6.12 1.70 0.45
N LEU A 52 5.31 2.28 1.33
CA LEU A 52 3.87 2.51 1.08
C LEU A 52 3.59 3.93 0.54
N CYS A 53 4.62 4.73 0.27
CA CYS A 53 4.45 6.09 -0.20
C CYS A 53 3.78 6.07 -1.59
N GLY A 54 2.78 6.95 -1.78
CA GLY A 54 1.90 6.92 -2.96
C GLY A 54 0.78 5.87 -2.93
N GLY A 55 0.65 5.06 -1.87
CA GLY A 55 -0.36 4.00 -1.80
C GLY A 55 -1.81 4.50 -1.88
N THR A 56 -2.12 5.64 -1.24
CA THR A 56 -3.45 6.27 -1.34
C THR A 56 -3.76 6.74 -2.76
N ARG A 57 -2.77 7.29 -3.47
CA ARG A 57 -2.87 7.66 -4.90
C ARG A 57 -3.04 6.42 -5.78
N ALA A 58 -2.33 5.33 -5.48
CA ALA A 58 -2.46 4.06 -6.19
C ALA A 58 -3.88 3.46 -6.04
N ILE A 59 -4.42 3.44 -4.81
CA ILE A 59 -5.79 2.96 -4.55
C ILE A 59 -6.82 3.86 -5.23
N ALA A 60 -6.64 5.19 -5.18
CA ALA A 60 -7.53 6.12 -5.88
C ALA A 60 -7.51 5.90 -7.41
N ALA A 61 -6.36 5.59 -7.99
CA ALA A 61 -6.24 5.24 -9.40
C ALA A 61 -6.91 3.87 -9.71
N LEU A 62 -6.74 2.86 -8.86
CA LEU A 62 -7.45 1.57 -8.98
C LEU A 62 -8.98 1.75 -8.95
N LEU A 63 -9.49 2.61 -8.05
CA LEU A 63 -10.93 2.91 -7.96
C LEU A 63 -11.47 3.62 -9.21
N ARG A 64 -10.60 4.30 -9.98
CA ARG A 64 -10.93 4.91 -11.27
C ARG A 64 -10.69 3.98 -12.46
N PHE A 65 -10.33 2.71 -12.20
CA PHE A 65 -9.92 1.73 -13.22
C PHE A 65 -8.68 2.14 -14.03
N ASP A 66 -7.85 3.04 -13.50
CA ASP A 66 -6.58 3.43 -14.12
C ASP A 66 -5.43 2.62 -13.54
N PHE A 67 -5.23 1.42 -14.09
CA PHE A 67 -4.19 0.49 -13.66
C PHE A 67 -2.78 1.00 -13.94
N VAL A 68 -2.59 1.75 -15.03
CA VAL A 68 -1.27 2.27 -15.42
C VAL A 68 -0.83 3.32 -14.41
N ALA A 69 -1.71 4.27 -14.07
CA ALA A 69 -1.41 5.24 -13.02
C ALA A 69 -1.23 4.58 -11.66
N ALA A 70 -2.03 3.56 -11.32
CA ALA A 70 -1.90 2.86 -10.05
C ALA A 70 -0.53 2.18 -9.88
N LEU A 71 -0.07 1.47 -10.91
CA LEU A 71 1.24 0.82 -10.92
C LEU A 71 2.38 1.84 -10.83
N LYS A 72 2.25 2.98 -11.52
CA LYS A 72 3.20 4.09 -11.40
C LYS A 72 3.24 4.59 -9.95
N TYR A 73 2.11 4.87 -9.33
CA TYR A 73 2.11 5.41 -7.96
C TYR A 73 2.70 4.44 -6.94
N ASN A 74 2.28 3.17 -6.95
CA ASN A 74 2.84 2.14 -6.09
C ASN A 74 2.50 0.71 -6.57
N ALA A 75 3.44 0.06 -7.25
CA ALA A 75 3.25 -1.30 -7.76
C ALA A 75 3.04 -2.36 -6.66
N PHE A 76 3.69 -2.20 -5.49
CA PHE A 76 3.51 -3.11 -4.36
C PHE A 76 2.08 -3.07 -3.82
N VAL A 77 1.51 -1.88 -3.67
CA VAL A 77 0.12 -1.71 -3.22
C VAL A 77 -0.85 -2.33 -4.20
N VAL A 78 -0.65 -2.14 -5.51
CA VAL A 78 -1.46 -2.77 -6.55
C VAL A 78 -1.42 -4.30 -6.43
N LEU A 79 -0.22 -4.88 -6.32
CA LEU A 79 -0.05 -6.33 -6.15
C LEU A 79 -0.80 -6.84 -4.91
N MET A 80 -0.61 -6.17 -3.76
CA MET A 80 -1.29 -6.54 -2.51
C MET A 80 -2.80 -6.42 -2.61
N CYS A 81 -3.33 -5.38 -3.26
CA CYS A 81 -4.77 -5.23 -3.50
C CYS A 81 -5.35 -6.43 -4.25
N PHE A 82 -4.69 -6.90 -5.31
CA PHE A 82 -5.14 -8.07 -6.06
C PHE A 82 -5.06 -9.37 -5.25
N VAL A 83 -3.97 -9.58 -4.51
CA VAL A 83 -3.81 -10.77 -3.65
C VAL A 83 -4.88 -10.80 -2.56
N ILE A 84 -5.10 -9.66 -1.88
CA ILE A 84 -6.12 -9.55 -0.82
C ILE A 84 -7.51 -9.79 -1.41
N LEU A 85 -7.83 -9.19 -2.56
CA LEU A 85 -9.14 -9.38 -3.21
C LEU A 85 -9.38 -10.84 -3.60
N ALA A 86 -8.38 -11.51 -4.16
CA ALA A 86 -8.48 -12.92 -4.53
C ALA A 86 -8.70 -13.83 -3.30
N LEU A 87 -7.96 -13.56 -2.20
CA LEU A 87 -8.14 -14.27 -0.93
C LEU A 87 -9.52 -14.01 -0.33
N ASP A 88 -10.03 -12.78 -0.44
CA ASP A 88 -11.32 -12.39 0.08
C ASP A 88 -12.48 -13.09 -0.65
N VAL A 89 -12.44 -13.08 -1.98
CA VAL A 89 -13.38 -13.83 -2.83
C VAL A 89 -13.34 -15.33 -2.47
N TRP A 90 -12.16 -15.89 -2.29
CA TRP A 90 -12.01 -17.29 -1.88
C TRP A 90 -12.60 -17.57 -0.49
N ALA A 91 -12.39 -16.66 0.47
CA ALA A 91 -13.00 -16.75 1.80
C ALA A 91 -14.53 -16.71 1.72
N TRP A 92 -15.10 -15.81 0.92
CA TRP A 92 -16.55 -15.73 0.69
C TRP A 92 -17.11 -17.03 0.10
N VAL A 93 -16.44 -17.61 -0.91
CA VAL A 93 -16.84 -18.90 -1.48
C VAL A 93 -16.87 -19.99 -0.41
N ARG A 94 -15.84 -20.06 0.45
CA ARG A 94 -15.79 -21.06 1.54
C ARG A 94 -16.78 -20.77 2.67
N TYR A 95 -17.07 -19.50 2.92
CA TYR A 95 -18.09 -19.05 3.88
C TYR A 95 -19.46 -19.57 3.47
N PHE A 96 -19.86 -19.39 2.20
CA PHE A 96 -21.14 -19.90 1.70
C PHE A 96 -21.18 -21.43 1.64
N GLN A 97 -20.03 -22.08 1.46
CA GLN A 97 -19.90 -23.54 1.55
C GLN A 97 -19.88 -24.08 3.00
N LYS A 98 -19.99 -23.22 4.02
CA LYS A 98 -19.92 -23.57 5.45
C LYS A 98 -18.63 -24.34 5.81
N LYS A 99 -17.52 -24.05 5.13
CA LYS A 99 -16.22 -24.72 5.33
C LYS A 99 -15.33 -23.94 6.29
N GLU A 100 -14.78 -24.62 7.28
CA GLU A 100 -13.79 -24.08 8.22
C GLU A 100 -12.45 -24.84 8.10
N PRO A 101 -11.30 -24.17 8.26
CA PRO A 101 -11.10 -22.72 8.22
C PRO A 101 -11.35 -22.11 6.83
N LEU A 102 -11.69 -20.82 6.79
CA LEU A 102 -11.92 -20.08 5.54
C LEU A 102 -10.60 -19.91 4.77
N ILE A 103 -9.54 -19.51 5.47
CA ILE A 103 -8.20 -19.35 4.89
C ILE A 103 -7.17 -19.86 5.90
N VAL A 104 -6.14 -20.54 5.40
CA VAL A 104 -4.94 -20.89 6.18
C VAL A 104 -3.74 -20.28 5.50
N LEU A 105 -3.15 -19.27 6.14
CA LEU A 105 -1.94 -18.62 5.67
C LEU A 105 -0.73 -19.21 6.41
N PRO A 106 0.17 -19.91 5.71
CA PRO A 106 1.40 -20.39 6.31
C PRO A 106 2.38 -19.22 6.53
N GLN A 107 3.27 -19.37 7.51
CA GLN A 107 4.21 -18.32 7.92
C GLN A 107 5.10 -17.79 6.78
N TRP A 108 5.43 -18.65 5.81
CA TRP A 108 6.26 -18.27 4.67
C TRP A 108 5.61 -17.18 3.80
N VAL A 109 4.28 -17.04 3.81
CA VAL A 109 3.59 -15.95 3.10
C VAL A 109 3.96 -14.61 3.70
N TRP A 110 4.02 -14.51 5.03
CA TRP A 110 4.45 -13.28 5.71
C TRP A 110 5.91 -12.96 5.44
N ILE A 111 6.77 -13.98 5.46
CA ILE A 111 8.20 -13.82 5.13
C ILE A 111 8.36 -13.32 3.69
N THR A 112 7.62 -13.91 2.75
CA THR A 112 7.64 -13.52 1.32
C THR A 112 7.06 -12.12 1.12
N GLY A 113 5.97 -11.77 1.80
CA GLY A 113 5.39 -10.42 1.75
C GLY A 113 6.37 -9.36 2.27
N CYS A 114 7.02 -9.63 3.40
CA CYS A 114 8.04 -8.75 3.96
C CYS A 114 9.28 -8.65 3.06
N SER A 115 9.75 -9.76 2.48
CA SER A 115 10.90 -9.71 1.57
C SER A 115 10.60 -8.89 0.32
N VAL A 116 9.43 -9.11 -0.30
CA VAL A 116 8.98 -8.32 -1.47
C VAL A 116 8.85 -6.84 -1.12
N LEU A 117 8.32 -6.50 0.06
CA LEU A 117 8.21 -5.12 0.52
C LEU A 117 9.59 -4.45 0.67
N VAL A 118 10.55 -5.15 1.27
CA VAL A 118 11.92 -4.64 1.46
C VAL A 118 12.64 -4.52 0.12
N THR A 119 12.51 -5.51 -0.77
CA THR A 119 13.07 -5.44 -2.12
C THR A 119 12.47 -4.27 -2.90
N TYR A 120 11.16 -4.05 -2.83
CA TYR A 120 10.50 -2.90 -3.46
C TYR A 120 10.98 -1.57 -2.89
N PHE A 121 11.14 -1.48 -1.57
CA PHE A 121 11.69 -0.29 -0.90
C PHE A 121 13.09 0.05 -1.43
N ILE A 122 13.98 -0.94 -1.48
CA ILE A 122 15.35 -0.75 -1.96
C ILE A 122 15.34 -0.34 -3.42
N LEU A 123 14.65 -1.10 -4.28
CA LEU A 123 14.59 -0.84 -5.71
C LEU A 123 14.07 0.58 -6.01
N ARG A 124 12.96 0.99 -5.39
CA ARG A 124 12.38 2.32 -5.65
C ARG A 124 13.31 3.46 -5.25
N ASN A 125 13.98 3.35 -4.10
CA ASN A 125 14.88 4.40 -3.62
C ASN A 125 16.19 4.44 -4.41
N VAL A 126 16.74 3.28 -4.79
CA VAL A 126 17.89 3.21 -5.70
C VAL A 126 17.54 3.82 -7.05
N LEU A 127 16.37 3.49 -7.60
CA LEU A 127 15.92 4.01 -8.89
C LEU A 127 15.80 5.54 -8.88
N MET A 128 15.30 6.10 -7.78
CA MET A 128 15.20 7.53 -7.56
C MET A 128 16.57 8.20 -7.42
N ILE A 129 17.47 7.65 -6.58
CA ILE A 129 18.77 8.27 -6.27
C ILE A 129 19.72 8.26 -7.47
N PHE A 130 19.78 7.13 -8.20
CA PHE A 130 20.74 6.96 -9.29
C PHE A 130 20.20 7.37 -10.66
N TRP A 131 18.93 7.06 -10.95
CA TRP A 131 18.33 7.34 -12.26
C TRP A 131 17.32 8.50 -12.25
N GLY A 132 17.02 9.09 -11.10
CA GLY A 132 16.08 10.21 -11.00
C GLY A 132 14.62 9.83 -11.29
N ILE A 133 14.31 8.54 -11.37
CA ILE A 133 12.95 8.08 -11.68
C ILE A 133 12.13 8.17 -10.39
N ASP A 134 11.30 9.20 -10.30
CA ASP A 134 10.33 9.37 -9.22
C ASP A 134 8.90 9.08 -9.75
N PRO A 135 8.30 7.95 -9.35
CA PRO A 135 6.96 7.61 -9.79
C PRO A 135 5.85 8.52 -9.21
N THR A 136 6.19 9.28 -8.17
CA THR A 136 5.27 10.11 -7.39
C THR A 136 5.47 11.60 -7.64
N GLY A 137 6.66 12.00 -8.11
CA GLY A 137 7.01 13.36 -8.51
C GLY A 137 7.24 14.32 -7.34
N ASP A 138 7.34 13.82 -6.10
CA ASP A 138 7.44 14.68 -4.93
C ASP A 138 8.90 14.97 -4.54
N LEU A 139 9.86 14.11 -4.92
CA LEU A 139 11.27 14.19 -4.50
C LEU A 139 12.23 14.55 -5.64
N VAL A 140 11.80 14.50 -6.91
CA VAL A 140 12.63 14.90 -8.08
C VAL A 140 13.33 16.24 -7.89
N PRO A 141 12.64 17.34 -7.49
CA PRO A 141 13.26 18.66 -7.45
C PRO A 141 14.46 18.72 -6.50
N PHE A 142 14.42 17.95 -5.40
CA PHE A 142 15.50 17.87 -4.43
C PHE A 142 16.69 17.05 -4.95
N TRP A 143 16.44 15.87 -5.51
CA TRP A 143 17.51 14.98 -6.00
C TRP A 143 18.15 15.49 -7.30
N ASP A 144 17.42 16.24 -8.13
CA ASP A 144 17.99 16.97 -9.26
C ASP A 144 18.96 18.06 -8.78
N ALA A 145 18.57 18.86 -7.78
CA ALA A 145 19.44 19.89 -7.20
C ALA A 145 20.74 19.29 -6.60
N MET A 146 20.66 18.14 -5.94
CA MET A 146 21.86 17.45 -5.44
C MET A 146 22.75 16.87 -6.54
N ARG A 147 22.18 16.43 -7.67
CA ARG A 147 22.97 15.99 -8.84
C ARG A 147 23.72 17.16 -9.47
N THR A 148 23.09 18.32 -9.58
CA THR A 148 23.73 19.53 -10.12
C THR A 148 24.83 20.10 -9.22
N LEU A 149 24.81 19.83 -7.91
CA LEU A 149 25.88 20.25 -6.98
C LEU A 149 27.11 19.33 -7.01
N LYS A 150 26.98 18.12 -7.57
CA LYS A 150 28.08 17.14 -7.68
C LYS A 150 28.80 17.17 -9.02
N GLY A 151 28.27 17.87 -10.03
CA GLY A 151 28.88 18.08 -11.34
C GLY A 151 29.53 19.45 -11.42
#